data_AF-A0A2G9NYC3-F1
#
_entry.id   AF-A0A2G9NYC3-F1
#
_cell.length_a   1.000
_cell.length_b   1.000
_cell.length_c   1.000
_cell.angle_alpha   90.00
_cell.angle_beta   90.00
_cell.angle_gamma   90.00
#
_symmetry.space_group_name_H-M   'P 1'
#
loop_
_entity.id
_entity.type
_entity.pdbx_description
1 polymer ?
#
loop_
_entity_poly.entity_id
_entity_poly.type
_entity_poly.pdbx_seq_one_letter_code
_entity_poly.pdbx_strand_id
1 'polypeptide(L)' 'MVVDNKATITYVQLLKEDLVIIRLVPKDGPVPDYQAGQFITLGLPNPVEGGKIVRRA' A
#
# COMPACT_ATOMS: atom_id res chain seq x y z
N MET A 1 3.36 18.56 4.39
CA MET A 1 4.37 17.49 4.47
C MET A 1 3.61 16.17 4.52
N VAL A 2 3.76 15.28 3.53
CA VAL A 2 3.08 13.97 3.53
C VAL A 2 3.80 13.08 4.55
N VAL A 3 3.06 12.50 5.50
CA VAL A 3 3.62 11.59 6.51
C VAL A 3 3.52 10.17 5.98
N ASP A 4 4.67 9.52 5.77
CA ASP A 4 4.71 8.13 5.33
C ASP A 4 4.46 7.19 6.52
N ASN A 5 3.32 6.48 6.51
CA ASN A 5 2.98 5.47 7.51
C ASN A 5 3.40 4.08 7.03
N LYS A 6 4.25 3.42 7.80
CA LYS A 6 4.71 2.06 7.46
C LYS A 6 3.60 1.05 7.72
N ALA A 7 3.45 0.10 6.81
CA ALA A 7 2.52 -1.02 6.95
C ALA A 7 3.24 -2.35 6.69
N THR A 8 2.63 -3.43 7.15
CA THR A 8 3.05 -4.81 6.89
C THR A 8 2.02 -5.48 5.99
N ILE A 9 2.49 -6.14 4.93
CA ILE A 9 1.65 -7.01 4.10
C ILE A 9 1.40 -8.30 4.88
N THR A 10 0.14 -8.60 5.19
CA THR A 10 -0.24 -9.80 5.96
C THR A 10 -0.90 -10.87 5.09
N TYR A 11 -1.30 -10.52 3.88
CA TYR A 11 -1.94 -11.44 2.94
C TYR A 11 -1.71 -10.97 1.50
N VAL A 12 -1.47 -11.93 0.62
CA VAL A 12 -1.39 -11.72 -0.83
C VAL A 12 -2.13 -12.87 -1.51
N GLN A 13 -3.03 -12.53 -2.43
CA GLN A 13 -3.76 -13.49 -3.24
C GLN A 13 -3.80 -13.02 -4.69
N LEU A 14 -3.24 -13.82 -5.59
CA LEU A 14 -3.43 -13.64 -7.02
C LEU A 14 -4.82 -14.16 -7.41
N LEU A 15 -5.69 -13.29 -7.92
CA LEU A 15 -7.02 -13.67 -8.41
C LEU A 15 -6.99 -14.11 -9.87
N LYS A 16 -6.19 -13.42 -10.69
CA LYS A 16 -5.89 -13.72 -12.09
C LYS A 16 -4.57 -13.05 -12.47
N GLU A 17 -4.08 -13.28 -13.68
CA GLU A 17 -2.75 -12.84 -14.16
C GLU A 17 -2.40 -11.38 -13.83
N ASP A 18 -3.38 -10.48 -13.93
CA ASP A 18 -3.23 -9.02 -13.77
C ASP A 18 -3.93 -8.44 -12.52
N LEU A 19 -4.43 -9.29 -11.61
CA LEU A 19 -5.20 -8.85 -10.44
C LEU A 19 -4.77 -9.56 -9.16
N VAL A 20 -4.38 -8.78 -8.17
CA VAL A 20 -3.96 -9.24 -6.84
C VAL A 20 -4.75 -8.53 -5.74
N ILE A 21 -5.15 -9.29 -4.72
CA ILE A 21 -5.63 -8.75 -3.45
C ILE A 21 -4.45 -8.74 -2.47
N ILE A 22 -4.20 -7.59 -1.85
CA ILE A 22 -3.18 -7.40 -0.84
C ILE A 22 -3.84 -6.85 0.42
N ARG A 23 -3.54 -7.44 1.59
CA ARG A 23 -3.94 -6.89 2.89
C ARG A 23 -2.77 -6.20 3.55
N LEU A 24 -2.98 -4.93 3.91
CA LEU A 24 -2.01 -4.10 4.60
C LEU A 24 -2.51 -3.78 6.01
N VAL A 25 -1.62 -3.88 7.00
CA VAL A 25 -1.90 -3.47 8.39
C VAL A 25 -0.86 -2.42 8.79
N PRO A 26 -1.25 -1.22 9.25
CA PRO A 26 -0.32 -0.24 9.79
C PRO A 26 0.56 -0.85 10.89
N LYS A 27 1.85 -0.50 10.91
CA LYS A 27 2.74 -0.92 12.00
C LYS A 27 2.40 -0.22 13.31
N ASP A 28 1.99 1.04 13.18
CA ASP A 28 1.70 1.94 14.29
C ASP A 28 0.26 2.42 14.17
N GLY A 29 -0.51 2.30 15.25
CA GLY A 29 -1.91 2.74 15.32
C GLY A 29 -2.93 1.75 14.74
N PRO A 30 -4.23 2.07 14.89
CA PRO A 30 -5.32 1.24 14.38
C PRO A 30 -5.48 1.37 12.86
N VAL A 31 -6.15 0.39 12.24
CA VAL A 31 -6.64 0.53 10.86
C VAL A 31 -7.71 1.64 10.83
N PRO A 32 -7.58 2.65 9.96
CA PRO A 32 -8.59 3.69 9.82
C PRO A 32 -9.94 3.12 9.39
N ASP A 33 -11.03 3.78 9.80
CA ASP A 33 -12.37 3.48 9.32
C ASP A 33 -12.59 4.13 7.95
N TYR A 34 -12.51 3.32 6.88
CA TYR A 34 -12.62 3.79 5.50
C TYR A 34 -14.06 3.83 5.03
N GLN A 35 -14.43 4.89 4.32
CA GLN A 35 -15.72 5.05 3.66
C GLN A 35 -15.62 4.73 2.17
N ALA A 36 -16.79 4.45 1.55
CA ALA A 36 -16.86 4.19 0.12
C ALA A 36 -16.31 5.37 -0.70
N GLY A 37 -15.52 5.07 -1.73
CA GLY A 37 -14.86 6.07 -2.58
C GLY A 37 -13.50 6.57 -2.06
N GLN A 38 -13.08 6.15 -0.86
CA GLN A 38 -11.74 6.43 -0.36
C GLN A 38 -10.73 5.42 -0.90
N PHE A 39 -9.50 5.89 -1.07
CA PHE A 39 -8.34 5.08 -1.44
C PHE A 39 -7.12 5.55 -0.64
N ILE A 40 -6.07 4.73 -0.64
CA ILE A 40 -4.79 5.05 -0.01
C ILE A 40 -3.73 5.23 -1.08
N THR A 41 -2.77 6.12 -0.82
CA THR A 41 -1.58 6.24 -1.66
C THR A 41 -0.49 5.30 -1.15
N LEU A 42 0.00 4.39 -1.99
CA LEU A 42 1.08 3.48 -1.68
C LEU A 42 2.41 4.03 -2.19
N GLY A 43 3.38 4.17 -1.30
CA GLY A 43 4.78 4.43 -1.65
C GLY A 43 5.52 3.11 -1.84
N LEU A 44 5.93 2.80 -3.07
CA LEU A 44 6.69 1.59 -3.40
C LEU A 44 8.07 1.98 -3.94
N PRO A 45 9.14 1.26 -3.57
CA PRO A 45 10.46 1.47 -4.16
C PRO A 45 10.43 1.06 -5.64
N ASN A 46 10.90 1.94 -6.52
CA ASN A 46 11.05 1.66 -7.94
C ASN A 46 12.42 1.01 -8.20
N PRO A 47 12.48 -0.27 -8.62
CA PRO A 47 13.74 -0.96 -8.86
C PRO A 47 14.54 -0.35 -10.02
N VAL A 48 13.88 0.28 -10.99
CA VAL A 48 14.54 0.88 -12.17
C VAL A 48 15.18 2.23 -11.83
N GLU A 49 14.68 2.94 -10.82
CA GLU A 49 15.21 4.22 -10.33
C GLU A 49 16.05 4.04 -9.05
N GLY A 50 16.76 2.91 -8.91
CA GLY A 50 17.66 2.67 -7.78
C GLY A 50 16.97 2.64 -6.40
N GLY A 51 15.70 2.24 -6.35
CA GLY A 51 14.93 2.14 -5.10
C GLY A 51 14.25 3.43 -4.67
N LYS A 52 14.22 4.47 -5.51
CA LYS A 52 13.47 5.71 -5.24
C LYS A 52 11.99 5.40 -4.99
N ILE A 53 11.42 6.01 -3.96
CA ILE A 53 10.00 5.80 -3.61
C ILE A 53 9.11 6.53 -4.61
N VAL A 54 8.27 5.75 -5.30
CA VAL A 54 7.21 6.24 -6.20
C VAL A 54 5.86 6.03 -5.53
N ARG A 55 5.00 7.05 -5.58
CA ARG A 55 3.67 7.05 -4.95
C ARG A 55 2.61 6.78 -5.99
N ARG A 56 1.72 5.81 -5.73
CA ARG A 56 0.60 5.44 -6.60
C ARG A 56 -0.69 5.39 -5.78
N ALA A 57 -1.77 5.90 -6.35
CA ALA A 57 -3.11 5.94 -5.76
C ALA A 57 -4.06 5.09 -6.61
#